data_AF-A0A6G0XJH9-F1
#
_entry.id   AF-A0A6G0XJH9-F1
#
_cell.length_a   1.000
_cell.length_b   1.000
_cell.length_c   1.000
_cell.angle_alpha   90.00
_cell.angle_beta   90.00
_cell.angle_gamma   90.00
#
_symmetry.space_group_name_H-M   'P 1'
#
loop_
_entity.id
_entity.type
_entity.pdbx_description
1 polymer ?
#
loop_
_entity_poly.entity_id
_entity_poly.type
_entity_poly.pdbx_seq_one_letter_code
_entity_poly.pdbx_strand_id
1 'polypeptide(L)'
;MATKATPRNKKPVDVHVRIRPMIEGELERQDQPLDFDIATTRDGMHSIAFQTPKTELDDIEFVEVLGGFRIPKAKPRRDKAFHHLNSVHQNVSNATFYQATVQPLLAEALAGRTGCCFAYGHTGSGKTHTILGYGDELGMYHLAMKQLIAAIATRNLPSIDRHDHLKIQVRFNEIYNGDVYDLLNDGAKCYVREDGHGKVQIRSETSVDDATGLVTTAFSSSHFATTEEELLSIVRRGLANRATGNSNVHSASSRSHALLQLELVSDRVLELRQAVVETEAALGRCGYERDRLDMDIFVRQHDKLEGKWIKRADAVPSTPEECAQLLAYRKQYKELEKEIVVAKDAVEAAMDQGVEGLGGHLVFVDLAGSEHAGRVTDGIQKTEEEQQECREINKSLSALRACFRAQAMGLQSLSCYRESKLTLALRDHLRSHGGSHTIMIAAISPSSYHVTKTIHTLQYAQLVGEKV
;
A
#
# COMPACT_ATOMS: atom_id res chain seq x y z
N MET A 1 -34.36 -3.93 18.33
CA MET A 1 -33.25 -4.52 19.09
C MET A 1 -32.19 -4.97 18.09
N ALA A 2 -31.19 -4.13 17.84
CA ALA A 2 -30.06 -4.48 16.97
C ALA A 2 -29.21 -5.53 17.70
N THR A 3 -29.17 -6.75 17.18
CA THR A 3 -28.27 -7.79 17.63
C THR A 3 -26.83 -7.30 17.45
N LYS A 4 -26.17 -6.91 18.55
CA LYS A 4 -24.71 -6.74 18.58
C LYS A 4 -24.10 -8.06 18.14
N ALA A 5 -23.61 -8.11 16.90
CA ALA A 5 -22.80 -9.22 16.43
C ALA A 5 -21.59 -9.34 17.36
N THR A 6 -21.47 -10.47 18.04
CA THR A 6 -20.26 -10.87 18.78
C THR A 6 -19.04 -10.65 17.88
N PRO A 7 -17.94 -10.05 18.39
CA PRO A 7 -16.74 -9.86 17.59
C PRO A 7 -16.22 -11.25 17.24
N ARG A 8 -16.35 -11.65 15.97
CA ARG A 8 -15.64 -12.83 15.47
C ARG A 8 -14.16 -12.54 15.71
N ASN A 9 -13.48 -13.50 16.34
CA ASN A 9 -12.03 -13.54 16.49
C ASN A 9 -11.41 -13.70 15.08
N LYS A 10 -11.52 -12.65 14.26
CA LYS A 10 -11.22 -12.65 12.83
C LYS A 10 -9.73 -12.35 12.69
N LYS A 11 -9.04 -13.22 11.95
CA LYS A 11 -7.65 -12.97 11.55
C LYS A 11 -7.56 -11.62 10.86
N PRO A 12 -6.46 -10.87 11.05
CA PRO A 12 -6.32 -9.58 10.40
C PRO A 12 -6.13 -9.69 8.89
N VAL A 13 -5.56 -10.80 8.43
CA VAL A 13 -5.27 -11.07 7.01
C VAL A 13 -5.59 -12.52 6.68
N ASP A 14 -6.29 -12.72 5.56
CA ASP A 14 -6.50 -14.03 4.96
C ASP A 14 -5.36 -14.36 3.99
N VAL A 15 -4.77 -15.54 4.12
CA VAL A 15 -3.55 -15.92 3.40
C VAL A 15 -3.84 -17.02 2.39
N HIS A 16 -3.72 -16.71 1.11
CA HIS A 16 -3.93 -17.65 0.01
C HIS A 16 -2.62 -17.92 -0.71
N VAL A 17 -2.25 -19.19 -0.89
CA VAL A 17 -1.05 -19.57 -1.65
C VAL A 17 -1.42 -19.83 -3.10
N ARG A 18 -0.63 -19.26 -4.02
CA ARG A 18 -0.75 -19.51 -5.45
C ARG A 18 0.55 -20.09 -6.00
N ILE A 19 0.46 -21.31 -6.52
CA ILE A 19 1.55 -22.02 -7.17
C ILE A 19 1.37 -21.86 -8.68
N ARG A 20 2.30 -21.17 -9.33
CA ARG A 20 2.27 -21.02 -10.79
C ARG A 20 2.74 -22.30 -11.50
N PRO A 21 2.43 -22.50 -12.79
CA PRO A 21 3.05 -23.57 -13.56
C PRO A 21 4.56 -23.36 -13.73
N MET A 22 5.27 -24.43 -14.11
CA MET A 22 6.65 -24.35 -14.60
C MET A 22 6.69 -23.45 -15.84
N ILE A 23 7.68 -22.57 -15.93
CA ILE A 23 7.87 -21.68 -17.10
C ILE A 23 8.95 -22.22 -18.03
N GLU A 24 8.95 -21.77 -19.28
CA GLU A 24 9.87 -22.23 -20.34
C GLU A 24 11.34 -22.26 -19.87
N GLY A 25 11.85 -21.16 -19.32
CA GLY A 25 13.23 -21.12 -18.83
C GLY A 25 13.54 -22.07 -17.66
N GLU A 26 12.55 -22.53 -16.89
CA GLU A 26 12.74 -23.59 -15.88
C GLU A 26 12.78 -24.97 -16.52
N LEU A 27 11.96 -25.20 -17.54
CA LEU A 27 11.94 -26.45 -18.31
C LEU A 27 13.24 -26.62 -19.11
N GLU A 28 13.76 -25.54 -19.70
CA GLU A 28 15.04 -25.53 -20.42
C GLU A 28 16.23 -25.84 -19.50
N ARG A 29 16.22 -25.32 -18.27
CA ARG A 29 17.21 -25.67 -17.23
C ARG A 29 17.01 -27.07 -16.65
N GLN A 30 15.94 -27.76 -17.03
CA GLN A 30 15.56 -29.07 -16.48
C GLN A 30 15.35 -29.05 -14.97
N ASP A 31 14.84 -27.92 -14.46
CA ASP A 31 14.47 -27.79 -13.06
C ASP A 31 13.41 -28.85 -12.70
N GLN A 32 13.62 -29.55 -11.59
CA GLN A 32 12.66 -30.54 -11.11
C GLN A 32 11.48 -29.83 -10.41
N PRO A 33 10.21 -30.17 -10.71
CA PRO A 33 9.09 -29.61 -9.97
C PRO A 33 9.04 -30.15 -8.54
N LEU A 34 8.75 -29.29 -7.58
CA LEU A 34 8.44 -29.66 -6.21
C LEU A 34 7.06 -30.34 -6.17
N ASP A 35 6.98 -31.48 -5.49
CA ASP A 35 5.73 -32.19 -5.25
C ASP A 35 5.08 -31.65 -3.97
N PHE A 36 3.94 -30.99 -4.13
CA PHE A 36 3.22 -30.32 -3.05
C PHE A 36 2.03 -31.17 -2.59
N ASP A 37 2.11 -31.67 -1.36
CA ASP A 37 0.99 -32.28 -0.66
C ASP A 37 0.14 -31.19 0.01
N ILE A 38 -1.10 -31.03 -0.44
CA ILE A 38 -2.04 -30.02 0.04
C ILE A 38 -3.14 -30.71 0.83
N ALA A 39 -3.21 -30.43 2.12
CA ALA A 39 -4.23 -30.98 3.01
C ALA A 39 -5.14 -29.88 3.57
N THR A 40 -6.40 -30.23 3.83
CA THR A 40 -7.35 -29.36 4.53
C THR A 40 -7.48 -29.84 5.98
N THR A 41 -7.30 -28.95 6.93
CA THR A 41 -7.40 -29.23 8.36
C THR A 41 -8.85 -29.17 8.83
N ARG A 42 -9.13 -29.72 10.03
CA ARG A 42 -10.50 -29.81 10.58
C ARG A 42 -11.18 -28.46 10.78
N ASP A 43 -10.41 -27.40 10.94
CA ASP A 43 -10.89 -26.01 11.09
C ASP A 43 -11.08 -25.28 9.75
N GLY A 44 -10.98 -26.00 8.62
CA GLY A 44 -11.17 -25.45 7.27
C GLY A 44 -9.97 -24.66 6.74
N MET A 45 -8.86 -24.63 7.47
CA MET A 45 -7.59 -24.10 6.99
C MET A 45 -6.88 -25.14 6.10
N HIS A 46 -5.84 -24.73 5.41
CA HIS A 46 -5.01 -25.56 4.57
C HIS A 46 -3.58 -25.63 5.10
N SER A 47 -2.92 -26.74 4.78
CA SER A 47 -1.49 -26.92 4.92
C SER A 47 -0.88 -27.36 3.60
N ILE A 48 0.37 -26.98 3.38
CA ILE A 48 1.18 -27.39 2.24
C ILE A 48 2.46 -28.04 2.76
N ALA A 49 2.76 -29.23 2.28
CA ALA A 49 3.98 -29.96 2.59
C ALA A 49 4.69 -30.38 1.31
N PHE A 50 6.02 -30.44 1.36
CA PHE A 50 6.86 -30.91 0.26
C PHE A 50 8.23 -31.32 0.78
N GLN A 51 8.95 -32.09 -0.02
CA GLN A 51 10.32 -32.48 0.27
C GLN A 51 11.31 -31.66 -0.56
N THR A 52 12.36 -31.12 0.08
CA THR A 52 13.41 -30.43 -0.67
C THR A 52 14.26 -31.44 -1.45
N PRO A 53 14.78 -31.07 -2.64
CA PRO A 53 15.75 -31.88 -3.37
C PRO A 53 16.96 -32.21 -2.50
N LYS A 54 17.60 -33.34 -2.78
CA LYS A 54 18.86 -33.70 -2.15
C LYS A 54 19.96 -32.79 -2.69
N THR A 55 20.83 -32.33 -1.81
CA THR A 55 22.02 -31.53 -2.11
C THR A 55 23.27 -32.28 -1.68
N GLU A 56 24.45 -31.85 -2.14
CA GLU A 56 25.73 -32.42 -1.67
C GLU A 56 25.91 -32.30 -0.15
N LEU A 57 25.27 -31.29 0.48
CA LEU A 57 25.32 -31.09 1.93
C LEU A 57 24.61 -32.19 2.72
N ASP A 58 23.71 -32.96 2.09
CA ASP A 58 23.01 -34.09 2.69
C ASP A 58 23.91 -35.33 2.84
N ASP A 59 24.99 -35.40 2.06
CA ASP A 59 25.97 -36.51 2.10
C ASP A 59 27.14 -36.24 3.07
N ILE A 60 27.19 -35.05 3.69
CA ILE A 60 28.21 -34.71 4.70
C ILE A 60 27.83 -35.32 6.04
N GLU A 61 28.56 -36.35 6.47
CA GLU A 61 28.34 -37.02 7.76
C GLU A 61 28.97 -36.29 8.96
N PHE A 62 30.12 -35.64 8.76
CA PHE A 62 30.88 -34.98 9.83
C PHE A 62 31.39 -33.61 9.39
N VAL A 63 31.49 -32.68 10.34
CA VAL A 63 32.14 -31.37 10.15
C VAL A 63 33.38 -31.30 11.03
N GLU A 64 34.49 -30.84 10.47
CA GLU A 64 35.72 -30.60 11.22
C GLU A 64 35.68 -29.23 11.90
N VAL A 65 35.99 -29.21 13.18
CA VAL A 65 35.99 -28.02 14.04
C VAL A 65 37.40 -27.76 14.54
N LEU A 66 37.66 -26.52 15.00
CA LEU A 66 38.97 -26.07 15.48
C LEU A 66 39.63 -27.13 16.39
N GLY A 67 40.85 -27.55 16.00
CA GLY A 67 41.61 -28.60 16.69
C GLY A 67 41.49 -30.00 16.10
N GLY A 68 40.93 -30.18 14.89
CA GLY A 68 40.83 -31.47 14.21
C GLY A 68 39.73 -32.40 14.74
N PHE A 69 38.87 -31.89 15.61
CA PHE A 69 37.72 -32.63 16.13
C PHE A 69 36.63 -32.73 15.06
N ARG A 70 36.16 -33.95 14.79
CA ARG A 70 35.04 -34.21 13.86
C ARG A 70 33.76 -34.40 14.65
N ILE A 71 32.76 -33.57 14.38
CA ILE A 71 31.43 -33.68 15.00
C ILE A 71 30.43 -34.18 13.95
N PRO A 72 29.57 -35.17 14.26
CA PRO A 72 28.50 -35.58 13.37
C PRO A 72 27.63 -34.40 12.97
N LYS A 73 27.43 -34.20 11.67
CA LYS A 73 26.55 -33.14 11.16
C LYS A 73 25.11 -33.62 11.29
N ALA A 74 24.25 -32.79 11.88
CA ALA A 74 22.82 -33.04 11.81
C ALA A 74 22.37 -33.04 10.34
N LYS A 75 21.74 -34.13 9.89
CA LYS A 75 21.23 -34.22 8.52
C LYS A 75 20.19 -33.12 8.28
N PRO A 76 20.20 -32.45 7.11
CA PRO A 76 19.21 -31.43 6.80
C PRO A 76 17.79 -32.03 6.86
N ARG A 77 16.87 -31.34 7.55
CA ARG A 77 15.45 -31.73 7.53
C ARG A 77 14.86 -31.32 6.18
N ARG A 78 14.72 -32.29 5.27
CA ARG A 78 14.22 -32.10 3.91
C ARG A 78 12.71 -31.95 3.84
N ASP A 79 11.98 -32.57 4.77
CA ASP A 79 10.52 -32.45 4.82
C ASP A 79 10.13 -31.09 5.39
N LYS A 80 9.37 -30.33 4.61
CA LYS A 80 8.83 -29.02 4.98
C LYS A 80 7.32 -29.10 4.99
N ALA A 81 6.72 -28.49 6.02
CA ALA A 81 5.27 -28.36 6.15
C ALA A 81 4.94 -26.96 6.65
N PHE A 82 3.90 -26.36 6.09
CA PHE A 82 3.41 -25.04 6.43
C PHE A 82 1.90 -25.07 6.64
N HIS A 83 1.42 -24.32 7.62
CA HIS A 83 0.03 -24.35 8.07
C HIS A 83 -0.60 -22.95 8.08
N HIS A 84 -1.85 -22.88 8.53
CA HIS A 84 -2.62 -21.65 8.72
C HIS A 84 -2.93 -20.86 7.43
N LEU A 85 -3.04 -21.56 6.30
CA LEU A 85 -3.33 -20.98 4.98
C LEU A 85 -4.84 -21.05 4.68
N ASN A 86 -5.47 -19.96 4.28
CA ASN A 86 -6.90 -19.93 3.96
C ASN A 86 -7.23 -20.78 2.72
N SER A 87 -6.35 -20.82 1.72
CA SER A 87 -6.42 -21.79 0.63
C SER A 87 -5.07 -21.95 -0.08
N VAL A 88 -4.93 -23.02 -0.86
CA VAL A 88 -3.79 -23.26 -1.74
C VAL A 88 -4.32 -23.61 -3.12
N HIS A 89 -3.83 -22.91 -4.14
CA HIS A 89 -4.23 -23.12 -5.53
C HIS A 89 -3.01 -23.34 -6.42
N GLN A 90 -3.02 -24.42 -7.20
CA GLN A 90 -1.93 -24.79 -8.09
C GLN A 90 -2.42 -24.81 -9.54
N ASN A 91 -1.63 -24.20 -10.44
CA ASN A 91 -1.88 -24.21 -11.89
C ASN A 91 -3.28 -23.74 -12.28
N VAL A 92 -3.84 -22.77 -11.56
CA VAL A 92 -5.14 -22.15 -11.87
C VAL A 92 -4.97 -20.81 -12.58
N SER A 93 -5.92 -20.50 -13.45
CA SER A 93 -6.01 -19.19 -14.10
C SER A 93 -6.35 -18.08 -13.10
N ASN A 94 -6.07 -16.83 -13.47
CA ASN A 94 -6.44 -15.64 -12.71
C ASN A 94 -7.95 -15.60 -12.44
N ALA A 95 -8.79 -15.96 -13.41
CA ALA A 95 -10.24 -15.95 -13.25
C ALA A 95 -10.71 -16.92 -12.16
N THR A 96 -10.21 -18.16 -12.17
CA THR A 96 -10.55 -19.17 -11.15
C THR A 96 -10.02 -18.76 -9.78
N PHE A 97 -8.79 -18.26 -9.71
CA PHE A 97 -8.20 -17.79 -8.46
C PHE A 97 -8.98 -16.60 -7.87
N TYR A 98 -9.34 -15.63 -8.71
CA TYR A 98 -10.12 -14.46 -8.32
C TYR A 98 -11.46 -14.86 -7.70
N GLN A 99 -12.22 -15.74 -8.37
CA GLN A 99 -13.53 -16.21 -7.87
C GLN A 99 -13.42 -16.90 -6.52
N ALA A 100 -12.38 -17.69 -6.31
CA ALA A 100 -12.19 -18.45 -5.07
C ALA A 100 -11.68 -17.61 -3.90
N THR A 101 -10.99 -16.49 -4.15
CA THR A 101 -10.20 -15.81 -3.11
C THR A 101 -10.45 -14.30 -3.02
N VAL A 102 -10.38 -13.57 -4.14
CA VAL A 102 -10.38 -12.10 -4.15
C VAL A 102 -11.77 -11.51 -4.32
N GLN A 103 -12.69 -12.23 -4.98
CA GLN A 103 -14.07 -11.78 -5.22
C GLN A 103 -14.80 -11.28 -3.96
N PRO A 104 -14.65 -11.91 -2.76
CA PRO A 104 -15.30 -11.42 -1.55
C PRO A 104 -14.95 -9.98 -1.15
N LEU A 105 -13.77 -9.47 -1.55
CA LEU A 105 -13.39 -8.07 -1.30
C LEU A 105 -14.32 -7.07 -1.98
N LEU A 106 -14.96 -7.48 -3.09
CA LEU A 106 -15.92 -6.64 -3.80
C LEU A 106 -17.12 -6.28 -2.91
N ALA A 107 -17.60 -7.23 -2.11
CA ALA A 107 -18.71 -7.00 -1.18
C ALA A 107 -18.33 -6.01 -0.07
N GLU A 108 -17.06 -5.99 0.35
CA GLU A 108 -16.55 -5.03 1.32
C GLU A 108 -16.54 -3.61 0.75
N ALA A 109 -15.99 -3.43 -0.46
CA ALA A 109 -16.03 -2.14 -1.16
C ALA A 109 -17.46 -1.66 -1.42
N LEU A 110 -18.32 -2.54 -1.92
CA LEU A 110 -19.73 -2.22 -2.12
C LEU A 110 -20.47 -1.93 -0.79
N ALA A 111 -19.94 -2.31 0.36
CA ALA A 111 -20.51 -1.94 1.65
C ALA A 111 -19.86 -0.69 2.27
N GLY A 112 -19.11 0.10 1.48
CA GLY A 112 -18.44 1.32 1.94
C GLY A 112 -17.17 1.04 2.78
N ARG A 113 -16.66 -0.20 2.77
CA ARG A 113 -15.46 -0.61 3.51
C ARG A 113 -14.28 -0.83 2.56
N THR A 114 -13.15 -1.18 3.13
CA THR A 114 -11.90 -1.36 2.37
C THR A 114 -11.58 -2.83 2.17
N GLY A 115 -11.51 -3.28 0.92
CA GLY A 115 -10.91 -4.55 0.52
C GLY A 115 -9.48 -4.33 0.02
N CYS A 116 -8.49 -4.97 0.64
CA CYS A 116 -7.09 -4.89 0.22
C CYS A 116 -6.56 -6.27 -0.18
N CYS A 117 -5.83 -6.34 -1.29
CA CYS A 117 -5.18 -7.55 -1.78
C CYS A 117 -3.74 -7.23 -2.15
N PHE A 118 -2.78 -7.93 -1.55
CA PHE A 118 -1.37 -7.78 -1.90
C PHE A 118 -0.72 -9.11 -2.27
N ALA A 119 0.12 -9.10 -3.32
CA ALA A 119 0.90 -10.26 -3.70
C ALA A 119 2.32 -10.19 -3.14
N TYR A 120 2.77 -11.26 -2.49
CA TYR A 120 4.09 -11.42 -1.91
C TYR A 120 4.75 -12.71 -2.41
N GLY A 121 6.06 -12.67 -2.61
CA GLY A 121 6.84 -13.79 -3.11
C GLY A 121 8.05 -13.31 -3.90
N HIS A 122 8.83 -14.27 -4.37
CA HIS A 122 10.08 -13.97 -5.05
C HIS A 122 9.86 -13.47 -6.49
N THR A 123 10.81 -12.75 -7.08
CA THR A 123 10.88 -12.37 -8.51
C THR A 123 10.68 -13.59 -9.38
N GLY A 124 9.77 -13.48 -10.34
CA GLY A 124 9.39 -14.61 -11.19
C GLY A 124 8.43 -15.61 -10.53
N SER A 125 7.88 -15.35 -9.34
CA SER A 125 6.86 -16.22 -8.72
C SER A 125 5.42 -15.99 -9.22
N GLY A 126 5.20 -14.96 -10.06
CA GLY A 126 3.89 -14.65 -10.64
C GLY A 126 3.07 -13.57 -9.91
N LYS A 127 3.69 -12.72 -9.08
CA LYS A 127 3.02 -11.61 -8.38
C LYS A 127 2.33 -10.62 -9.34
N THR A 128 3.09 -9.99 -10.22
CA THR A 128 2.60 -9.02 -11.19
C THR A 128 1.57 -9.64 -12.14
N HIS A 129 1.83 -10.88 -12.59
CA HIS A 129 0.88 -11.65 -13.40
C HIS A 129 -0.46 -11.85 -12.67
N THR A 130 -0.43 -12.11 -11.36
CA THR A 130 -1.64 -12.28 -10.57
C THR A 130 -2.37 -10.96 -10.39
N ILE A 131 -1.69 -9.91 -9.92
CA ILE A 131 -2.33 -8.64 -9.57
C ILE A 131 -2.73 -7.85 -10.80
N LEU A 132 -1.80 -7.63 -11.73
CA LEU A 132 -1.93 -6.74 -12.89
C LEU A 132 -2.22 -7.47 -14.21
N GLY A 133 -1.93 -8.78 -14.30
CA GLY A 133 -2.14 -9.55 -15.53
C GLY A 133 -1.08 -9.30 -16.61
N TYR A 134 -1.07 -10.17 -17.62
CA TYR A 134 -0.22 -10.06 -18.81
C TYR A 134 -0.93 -10.64 -20.02
N GLY A 135 -0.80 -9.97 -21.17
CA GLY A 135 -1.42 -10.41 -22.43
C GLY A 135 -2.94 -10.58 -22.27
N ASP A 136 -3.44 -11.77 -22.57
CA ASP A 136 -4.85 -12.11 -22.49
C ASP A 136 -5.31 -12.49 -21.07
N GLU A 137 -4.38 -12.74 -20.14
CA GLU A 137 -4.73 -13.13 -18.77
C GLU A 137 -4.96 -11.91 -17.88
N LEU A 138 -6.24 -11.62 -17.62
CA LEU A 138 -6.68 -10.47 -16.84
C LEU A 138 -6.21 -10.56 -15.38
N GLY A 139 -5.63 -9.49 -14.85
CA GLY A 139 -5.21 -9.42 -13.44
C GLY A 139 -6.39 -9.34 -12.45
N MET A 140 -6.10 -9.57 -11.17
CA MET A 140 -7.09 -9.45 -10.09
C MET A 140 -7.85 -8.11 -10.11
N TYR A 141 -7.15 -6.99 -10.38
CA TYR A 141 -7.80 -5.67 -10.40
C TYR A 141 -8.85 -5.57 -11.51
N HIS A 142 -8.55 -6.10 -12.69
CA HIS A 142 -9.43 -6.01 -13.86
C HIS A 142 -10.65 -6.93 -13.68
N LEU A 143 -10.44 -8.15 -13.19
CA LEU A 143 -11.53 -9.07 -12.87
C LEU A 143 -12.48 -8.48 -11.80
N ALA A 144 -11.93 -7.86 -10.76
CA ALA A 144 -12.71 -7.18 -9.73
C ALA A 144 -13.50 -6.00 -10.30
N MET A 145 -12.83 -5.18 -11.11
CA MET A 145 -13.40 -3.99 -11.70
C MET A 145 -14.57 -4.30 -12.64
N LYS A 146 -14.47 -5.35 -13.46
CA LYS A 146 -15.56 -5.75 -14.36
C LYS A 146 -16.86 -6.02 -13.60
N GLN A 147 -16.76 -6.70 -12.45
CA GLN A 147 -17.92 -6.93 -11.57
C GLN A 147 -18.34 -5.65 -10.85
N LEU A 148 -17.38 -4.83 -10.43
CA LEU A 148 -17.63 -3.56 -9.74
C LEU A 148 -18.42 -2.58 -10.61
N ILE A 149 -18.06 -2.41 -11.88
CA ILE A 149 -18.80 -1.53 -12.82
C ILE A 149 -20.23 -2.01 -13.02
N ALA A 150 -20.45 -3.32 -13.18
CA ALA A 150 -21.80 -3.86 -13.30
C ALA A 150 -22.64 -3.61 -12.03
N ALA A 151 -22.02 -3.73 -10.85
CA ALA A 151 -22.67 -3.43 -9.58
C ALA A 151 -22.97 -1.93 -9.41
N ILE A 152 -22.03 -1.05 -9.78
CA ILE A 152 -22.21 0.41 -9.80
C ILE A 152 -23.36 0.80 -10.72
N ALA A 153 -23.39 0.26 -11.94
CA ALA A 153 -24.45 0.55 -12.91
C ALA A 153 -25.83 0.22 -12.32
N THR A 154 -25.94 -0.93 -11.64
CA THR A 154 -27.18 -1.35 -10.96
C THR A 154 -27.55 -0.40 -9.81
N ARG A 155 -26.57 0.04 -9.02
CA ARG A 155 -26.78 0.93 -7.86
C ARG A 155 -27.09 2.37 -8.24
N ASN A 156 -26.67 2.81 -9.42
CA ASN A 156 -26.99 4.14 -9.92
C ASN A 156 -28.42 4.21 -10.48
N LEU A 157 -29.08 3.08 -10.80
CA LEU A 157 -30.44 3.07 -11.38
C LEU A 157 -31.49 3.82 -10.55
N PRO A 158 -31.54 3.68 -9.20
CA PRO A 158 -32.54 4.39 -8.40
C PRO A 158 -32.22 5.89 -8.21
N SER A 159 -31.00 6.33 -8.51
CA SER A 159 -30.57 7.71 -8.29
C SER A 159 -31.01 8.62 -9.44
N ILE A 160 -31.86 9.60 -9.12
CA ILE A 160 -32.38 10.58 -10.09
C ILE A 160 -31.31 11.64 -10.41
N ASP A 161 -30.58 12.11 -9.39
CA ASP A 161 -29.50 13.07 -9.56
C ASP A 161 -28.24 12.36 -10.03
N ARG A 162 -27.65 12.87 -11.11
CA ARG A 162 -26.40 12.36 -11.68
C ARG A 162 -25.20 12.72 -10.80
N HIS A 163 -25.28 13.77 -9.97
CA HIS A 163 -24.18 14.12 -9.05
C HIS A 163 -23.96 13.06 -7.97
N ASP A 164 -24.98 12.22 -7.73
CA ASP A 164 -24.94 11.14 -6.76
C ASP A 164 -24.55 9.80 -7.39
N HIS A 165 -24.38 9.74 -8.72
CA HIS A 165 -23.98 8.52 -9.41
C HIS A 165 -22.56 8.12 -8.98
N LEU A 166 -22.42 6.87 -8.57
CA LEU A 166 -21.13 6.29 -8.24
C LEU A 166 -20.26 6.19 -9.50
N LYS A 167 -19.00 6.54 -9.33
CA LYS A 167 -17.91 6.33 -10.29
C LYS A 167 -16.66 5.85 -9.54
N ILE A 168 -15.69 5.34 -10.29
CA ILE A 168 -14.45 4.83 -9.72
C ILE A 168 -13.38 5.92 -9.81
N GLN A 169 -12.90 6.39 -8.68
CA GLN A 169 -11.68 7.18 -8.58
C GLN A 169 -10.47 6.24 -8.53
N VAL A 170 -9.53 6.42 -9.46
CA VAL A 170 -8.32 5.62 -9.60
C VAL A 170 -7.12 6.44 -9.16
N ARG A 171 -6.33 5.90 -8.24
CA ARG A 171 -4.98 6.39 -7.92
C ARG A 171 -3.99 5.26 -8.13
N PHE A 172 -2.84 5.55 -8.73
CA PHE A 172 -1.83 4.53 -8.98
C PHE A 172 -0.45 5.06 -8.63
N ASN A 173 0.16 4.46 -7.61
CA ASN A 173 1.46 4.90 -7.09
C ASN A 173 2.49 3.78 -7.16
N GLU A 174 3.74 4.19 -7.20
CA GLU A 174 4.90 3.31 -7.14
C GLU A 174 5.76 3.69 -5.94
N ILE A 175 6.22 2.71 -5.18
CA ILE A 175 7.26 2.89 -4.17
C ILE A 175 8.54 2.29 -4.73
N TYR A 176 9.49 3.17 -5.06
CA TYR A 176 10.77 2.83 -5.66
C TYR A 176 11.89 3.50 -4.87
N ASN A 177 12.92 2.71 -4.53
CA ASN A 177 14.08 3.17 -3.76
C ASN A 177 13.74 3.99 -2.50
N GLY A 178 12.69 3.60 -1.78
CA GLY A 178 12.26 4.27 -0.55
C GLY A 178 11.48 5.58 -0.76
N ASP A 179 11.28 6.02 -2.00
CA ASP A 179 10.44 7.16 -2.39
C ASP A 179 9.12 6.70 -3.02
N VAL A 180 8.13 7.60 -3.06
CA VAL A 180 6.80 7.33 -3.64
C VAL A 180 6.63 8.23 -4.86
N TYR A 181 6.10 7.66 -5.93
CA TYR A 181 5.88 8.33 -7.20
C TYR A 181 4.45 8.10 -7.69
N ASP A 182 3.94 9.07 -8.44
CA ASP A 182 2.61 9.01 -9.05
C ASP A 182 2.69 8.52 -10.49
N LEU A 183 2.19 7.32 -10.73
CA LEU A 183 2.22 6.72 -12.06
C LEU A 183 1.20 7.35 -13.02
N LEU A 184 0.23 8.12 -12.51
CA LEU A 184 -0.78 8.80 -13.32
C LEU A 184 -0.46 10.29 -13.56
N ASN A 185 0.69 10.75 -13.06
CA ASN A 185 1.21 12.11 -13.23
C ASN A 185 2.72 12.06 -13.53
N ASP A 186 3.09 11.33 -14.59
CA ASP A 186 4.45 11.27 -15.16
C ASP A 186 5.57 10.97 -14.15
N GLY A 187 5.29 10.15 -13.13
CA GLY A 187 6.27 9.80 -12.11
C GLY A 187 6.55 10.93 -11.12
N ALA A 188 5.64 11.89 -10.94
CA ALA A 188 5.80 12.98 -9.99
C ALA A 188 6.00 12.46 -8.55
N LYS A 189 6.93 13.10 -7.82
CA LYS A 189 7.27 12.70 -6.44
C LYS A 189 6.10 12.94 -5.49
N CYS A 190 5.86 11.95 -4.63
CA CYS A 190 4.81 11.94 -3.62
C CYS A 190 5.38 11.66 -2.23
N TYR A 191 4.58 11.98 -1.22
CA TYR A 191 4.93 11.89 0.19
C TYR A 191 3.82 11.19 0.98
N VAL A 192 4.19 10.15 1.73
CA VAL A 192 3.26 9.49 2.65
C VAL A 192 3.19 10.32 3.94
N ARG A 193 2.02 10.88 4.23
CA ARG A 193 1.79 11.76 5.38
C ARG A 193 0.64 11.23 6.22
N GLU A 194 0.70 11.53 7.51
CA GLU A 194 -0.39 11.28 8.46
C GLU A 194 -1.03 12.61 8.81
N ASP A 195 -2.36 12.70 8.68
CA ASP A 195 -3.10 13.91 9.04
C ASP A 195 -3.36 14.02 10.55
N GLY A 196 -3.97 15.13 10.98
CA GLY A 196 -4.28 15.39 12.40
C GLY A 196 -5.25 14.39 13.03
N HIS A 197 -5.97 13.61 12.21
CA HIS A 197 -6.87 12.54 12.65
C HIS A 197 -6.18 11.17 12.68
N GLY A 198 -4.88 11.14 12.35
CA GLY A 198 -4.11 9.92 12.30
C GLY A 198 -4.45 9.06 11.09
N LYS A 199 -5.00 9.59 9.99
CA LYS A 199 -5.21 8.86 8.72
C LYS A 199 -4.00 9.02 7.80
N VAL A 200 -3.52 7.93 7.20
CA VAL A 200 -2.40 7.99 6.25
C VAL A 200 -2.89 8.29 4.85
N GLN A 201 -2.20 9.19 4.17
CA GLN A 201 -2.51 9.62 2.82
C GLN A 201 -1.23 9.81 1.99
N ILE A 202 -1.31 9.50 0.70
CA ILE A 202 -0.26 9.82 -0.26
C ILE A 202 -0.58 11.19 -0.85
N ARG A 203 0.30 12.15 -0.58
CA ARG A 203 0.17 13.55 -0.99
C ARG A 203 1.19 13.90 -2.06
N SER A 204 0.81 14.77 -2.99
CA SER A 204 1.73 15.36 -3.96
C SER A 204 2.78 16.23 -3.27
N GLU A 205 3.76 16.68 -4.05
CA GLU A 205 4.58 17.81 -3.66
C GLU A 205 3.71 19.03 -3.35
N THR A 206 4.17 19.81 -2.37
CA THR A 206 3.50 21.05 -1.96
C THR A 206 3.69 22.08 -3.07
N SER A 207 2.61 22.60 -3.61
CA SER A 207 2.63 23.63 -4.64
C SER A 207 2.12 24.96 -4.07
N VAL A 208 2.59 26.05 -4.66
CA VAL A 208 2.08 27.40 -4.41
C VAL A 208 1.44 27.87 -5.70
N ASP A 209 0.18 28.27 -5.63
CA ASP A 209 -0.51 28.89 -6.75
C ASP A 209 -0.03 30.34 -6.91
N ASP A 210 0.53 30.69 -8.07
CA ASP A 210 1.14 32.01 -8.28
C ASP A 210 0.11 33.16 -8.27
N ALA A 211 -1.13 32.89 -8.67
CA ALA A 211 -2.17 33.92 -8.77
C ALA A 211 -2.81 34.22 -7.42
N THR A 212 -3.03 33.19 -6.62
CA THR A 212 -3.72 33.26 -5.34
C THR A 212 -2.75 33.23 -4.16
N GLY A 213 -1.50 32.82 -4.34
CA GLY A 213 -0.53 32.60 -3.27
C GLY A 213 -0.90 31.44 -2.33
N LEU A 214 -1.88 30.61 -2.69
CA LEU A 214 -2.34 29.50 -1.86
C LEU A 214 -1.32 28.36 -1.90
N VAL A 215 -0.88 27.93 -0.72
CA VAL A 215 -0.03 26.76 -0.55
C VAL A 215 -0.93 25.54 -0.40
N THR A 216 -0.87 24.62 -1.36
CA THR A 216 -1.68 23.39 -1.33
C THR A 216 -0.80 22.16 -1.26
N THR A 217 -1.29 21.15 -0.55
CA THR A 217 -0.68 19.82 -0.52
C THR A 217 -1.75 18.82 -0.94
N ALA A 218 -1.93 18.71 -2.25
CA ALA A 218 -2.96 17.86 -2.83
C ALA A 218 -2.68 16.37 -2.58
N PHE A 219 -3.69 15.53 -2.83
CA PHE A 219 -3.48 14.09 -2.93
C PHE A 219 -2.63 13.75 -4.16
N SER A 220 -2.12 12.53 -4.25
CA SER A 220 -1.68 12.02 -5.55
C SER A 220 -2.81 12.15 -6.58
N SER A 221 -2.44 12.34 -7.83
CA SER A 221 -3.38 12.53 -8.92
C SER A 221 -4.41 11.41 -8.97
N SER A 222 -5.62 11.79 -9.33
CA SER A 222 -6.74 10.86 -9.44
C SER A 222 -7.40 11.02 -10.79
N HIS A 223 -7.70 9.89 -11.42
CA HIS A 223 -8.47 9.81 -12.65
C HIS A 223 -9.79 9.10 -12.37
N PHE A 224 -10.80 9.30 -13.20
CA PHE A 224 -12.14 8.75 -12.97
C PHE A 224 -12.53 7.81 -14.10
N ALA A 225 -13.20 6.72 -13.75
CA ALA A 225 -13.73 5.77 -14.70
C ALA A 225 -15.19 5.41 -14.37
N THR A 226 -16.00 5.36 -15.41
CA THR A 226 -17.38 4.87 -15.40
C THR A 226 -17.56 3.63 -16.26
N THR A 227 -16.61 3.36 -17.16
CA THR A 227 -16.61 2.21 -18.07
C THR A 227 -15.36 1.34 -17.94
N GLU A 228 -15.44 0.12 -18.48
CA GLU A 228 -14.32 -0.82 -18.49
C GLU A 228 -13.10 -0.26 -19.22
N GLU A 229 -13.34 0.38 -20.37
CA GLU A 229 -12.32 0.92 -21.26
C GLU A 229 -11.58 2.12 -20.65
N GLU A 230 -12.29 3.03 -19.98
CA GLU A 230 -11.69 4.19 -19.30
C GLU A 230 -10.69 3.76 -18.23
N LEU A 231 -11.05 2.80 -17.36
CA LEU A 231 -10.15 2.34 -16.32
C LEU A 231 -8.94 1.61 -16.90
N LEU A 232 -9.15 0.78 -17.91
CA LEU A 232 -8.04 0.10 -18.59
C LEU A 232 -7.08 1.10 -19.22
N SER A 233 -7.60 2.17 -19.81
CA SER A 233 -6.77 3.27 -20.33
C SER A 233 -5.95 3.94 -19.23
N ILE A 234 -6.56 4.25 -18.08
CA ILE A 234 -5.88 4.85 -16.92
C ILE A 234 -4.78 3.91 -16.39
N VAL A 235 -5.08 2.63 -16.16
CA VAL A 235 -4.12 1.67 -15.60
C VAL A 235 -3.00 1.38 -16.59
N ARG A 236 -3.30 1.26 -17.90
CA ARG A 236 -2.26 1.09 -18.94
C ARG A 236 -1.30 2.27 -18.99
N ARG A 237 -1.79 3.51 -18.84
CA ARG A 237 -0.94 4.70 -18.72
C ARG A 237 0.01 4.58 -17.53
N GLY A 238 -0.51 4.20 -16.36
CA GLY A 238 0.33 4.00 -15.17
C GLY A 238 1.34 2.86 -15.32
N LEU A 239 0.96 1.76 -15.97
CA LEU A 239 1.88 0.66 -16.27
C LEU A 239 2.97 1.05 -17.26
N ALA A 240 2.65 1.86 -18.27
CA ALA A 240 3.63 2.40 -19.21
C ALA A 240 4.65 3.29 -18.47
N ASN A 241 4.17 4.19 -17.61
CA ASN A 241 5.03 5.04 -16.78
C ASN A 241 5.91 4.22 -15.82
N ARG A 242 5.37 3.13 -15.24
CA ARG A 242 6.12 2.17 -14.41
C ARG A 242 7.23 1.47 -15.22
N ALA A 243 6.96 1.15 -16.49
CA ALA A 243 7.93 0.47 -17.36
C ALA A 243 9.05 1.40 -17.84
N THR A 244 8.75 2.69 -18.07
CA THR A 244 9.72 3.71 -18.49
C THR A 244 10.46 4.39 -17.33
N GLY A 245 10.14 4.05 -16.08
CA GLY A 245 10.83 4.57 -14.89
C GLY A 245 12.34 4.29 -14.92
N ASN A 246 13.08 4.95 -14.03
CA ASN A 246 14.54 5.18 -14.01
C ASN A 246 15.54 4.02 -14.32
N SER A 247 15.14 2.79 -14.66
CA SER A 247 16.05 1.68 -14.95
C SER A 247 16.14 1.35 -16.44
N ASN A 248 17.28 1.63 -17.07
CA ASN A 248 17.57 1.29 -18.48
C ASN A 248 17.83 -0.21 -18.75
N VAL A 249 17.74 -1.11 -17.75
CA VAL A 249 18.30 -2.49 -17.91
C VAL A 249 17.46 -3.63 -17.28
N HIS A 250 16.36 -3.40 -16.53
CA HIS A 250 15.70 -4.49 -15.77
C HIS A 250 14.17 -4.50 -15.83
N SER A 251 13.56 -5.65 -15.52
CA SER A 251 12.09 -5.76 -15.40
C SER A 251 11.60 -4.91 -14.22
N ALA A 252 11.13 -3.68 -14.50
CA ALA A 252 10.74 -2.69 -13.48
C ALA A 252 9.81 -3.25 -12.38
N SER A 253 8.93 -4.20 -12.73
CA SER A 253 7.99 -4.83 -11.79
C SER A 253 8.61 -5.56 -10.59
N SER A 254 9.87 -6.01 -10.67
CA SER A 254 10.53 -6.75 -9.58
C SER A 254 11.21 -5.85 -8.55
N ARG A 255 11.39 -4.56 -8.87
CA ARG A 255 12.22 -3.60 -8.14
C ARG A 255 11.44 -2.49 -7.45
N SER A 256 10.14 -2.42 -7.69
CA SER A 256 9.25 -1.44 -7.08
C SER A 256 7.97 -2.10 -6.58
N HIS A 257 7.35 -1.48 -5.57
CA HIS A 257 6.02 -1.87 -5.12
C HIS A 257 4.99 -0.99 -5.84
N ALA A 258 4.00 -1.58 -6.48
CA ALA A 258 2.91 -0.83 -7.11
C ALA A 258 1.63 -0.91 -6.29
N LEU A 259 0.99 0.24 -6.07
CA LEU A 259 -0.22 0.40 -5.26
C LEU A 259 -1.30 1.02 -6.13
N LEU A 260 -2.25 0.18 -6.58
CA LEU A 260 -3.43 0.61 -7.31
C LEU A 260 -4.62 0.72 -6.35
N GLN A 261 -5.19 1.91 -6.22
CA GLN A 261 -6.34 2.19 -5.36
C GLN A 261 -7.54 2.58 -6.21
N LEU A 262 -8.65 1.92 -5.96
CA LEU A 262 -9.96 2.18 -6.55
C LEU A 262 -10.90 2.60 -5.43
N GLU A 263 -11.44 3.81 -5.50
CA GLU A 263 -12.40 4.35 -4.53
C GLU A 263 -13.74 4.63 -5.21
N LEU A 264 -14.83 4.23 -4.56
CA LEU A 264 -16.19 4.57 -5.00
C LEU A 264 -16.53 5.99 -4.53
N VAL A 265 -16.75 6.88 -5.49
CA VAL A 265 -17.03 8.31 -5.24
C VAL A 265 -18.23 8.78 -6.07
N SER A 266 -18.78 9.94 -5.74
CA SER A 266 -19.75 10.68 -6.56
C SER A 266 -19.25 12.11 -6.81
N ASP A 267 -19.80 12.81 -7.80
CA ASP A 267 -19.44 14.21 -8.06
C ASP A 267 -19.72 15.09 -6.85
N ARG A 268 -20.87 14.91 -6.20
CA ARG A 268 -21.25 15.65 -4.98
C ARG A 268 -20.19 15.55 -3.89
N VAL A 269 -19.69 14.34 -3.61
CA VAL A 269 -18.67 14.14 -2.57
C VAL A 269 -17.32 14.71 -2.99
N LEU A 270 -16.97 14.63 -4.27
CA LEU A 270 -15.72 15.19 -4.77
C LEU A 270 -15.71 16.72 -4.65
N GLU A 271 -16.81 17.38 -5.01
CA GLU A 271 -16.96 18.84 -4.86
C GLU A 271 -16.87 19.27 -3.41
N LEU A 272 -17.55 18.58 -2.49
CA LEU A 272 -17.49 18.88 -1.07
C LEU A 272 -16.08 18.65 -0.49
N ARG A 273 -15.39 17.58 -0.89
CA ARG A 273 -13.99 17.33 -0.49
C ARG A 273 -13.05 18.40 -1.03
N GLN A 274 -13.28 18.88 -2.26
CA GLN A 274 -12.50 19.94 -2.86
C GLN A 274 -12.70 21.26 -2.09
N ALA A 275 -13.94 21.58 -1.70
CA ALA A 275 -14.22 22.75 -0.87
C ALA A 275 -13.48 22.70 0.48
N VAL A 276 -13.42 21.54 1.14
CA VAL A 276 -12.62 21.35 2.37
C VAL A 276 -11.14 21.68 2.11
N VAL A 277 -10.56 21.18 1.02
CA VAL A 277 -9.15 21.43 0.68
C VAL A 277 -8.89 22.92 0.44
N GLU A 278 -9.79 23.60 -0.25
CA GLU A 278 -9.69 25.04 -0.52
C GLU A 278 -9.77 25.88 0.77
N THR A 279 -10.71 25.57 1.66
CA THR A 279 -10.84 26.26 2.95
C THR A 279 -9.62 25.98 3.85
N GLU A 280 -9.10 24.75 3.87
CA GLU A 280 -7.86 24.41 4.60
C GLU A 280 -6.64 25.17 4.05
N ALA A 281 -6.53 25.31 2.73
CA ALA A 281 -5.47 26.10 2.11
C ALA A 281 -5.59 27.60 2.45
N ALA A 282 -6.81 28.14 2.44
CA ALA A 282 -7.08 29.52 2.86
C ALA A 282 -6.72 29.76 4.33
N LEU A 283 -7.05 28.82 5.23
CA LEU A 283 -6.65 28.86 6.63
C LEU A 283 -5.12 28.87 6.78
N GLY A 284 -4.43 28.00 6.05
CA GLY A 284 -2.97 27.92 6.04
C GLY A 284 -2.33 29.25 5.62
N ARG A 285 -2.83 29.87 4.55
CA ARG A 285 -2.36 31.19 4.10
C ARG A 285 -2.64 32.28 5.12
N CYS A 286 -3.86 32.32 5.67
CA CYS A 286 -4.23 33.29 6.70
C CYS A 286 -3.31 33.18 7.94
N GLY A 287 -3.00 31.96 8.35
CA GLY A 287 -2.04 31.68 9.42
C GLY A 287 -0.63 32.18 9.09
N TYR A 288 -0.14 31.91 7.87
CA TYR A 288 1.16 32.39 7.42
C TYR A 288 1.26 33.93 7.43
N GLU A 289 0.29 34.64 6.84
CA GLU A 289 0.28 36.11 6.79
C GLU A 289 0.22 36.73 8.19
N ARG A 290 -0.58 36.12 9.08
CA ARG A 290 -0.64 36.51 10.50
C ARG A 290 0.71 36.35 11.18
N ASP A 291 1.30 35.17 11.09
CA ASP A 291 2.55 34.82 11.80
C ASP A 291 3.74 35.61 11.23
N ARG A 292 3.74 35.87 9.93
CA ARG A 292 4.71 36.75 9.28
C ARG A 292 4.65 38.18 9.83
N LEU A 293 3.46 38.78 9.87
CA LEU A 293 3.29 40.14 10.40
C LEU A 293 3.67 40.22 11.89
N ASP A 294 3.25 39.23 12.68
CA ASP A 294 3.60 39.14 14.11
C ASP A 294 5.11 39.02 14.31
N MET A 295 5.78 38.20 13.49
CA MET A 295 7.23 38.05 13.50
C MET A 295 7.95 39.33 13.05
N ASP A 296 7.48 40.01 12.00
CA ASP A 296 8.06 41.26 11.51
C ASP A 296 7.95 42.36 12.59
N ILE A 297 6.84 42.44 13.32
CA ILE A 297 6.69 43.30 14.50
C ILE A 297 7.69 42.88 15.59
N PHE A 298 7.77 41.59 15.91
CA PHE A 298 8.60 41.07 16.99
C PHE A 298 10.09 41.34 16.74
N VAL A 299 10.59 41.04 15.53
CA VAL A 299 12.00 41.21 15.13
C VAL A 299 12.38 42.69 15.05
N ARG A 300 11.46 43.60 14.70
CA ARG A 300 11.73 45.05 14.80
C ARG A 300 11.92 45.53 16.24
N GLN A 301 11.34 44.82 17.22
CA GLN A 301 11.36 45.20 18.63
C GLN A 301 12.45 44.49 19.45
N HIS A 302 13.06 43.42 18.92
CA HIS A 302 13.99 42.57 19.67
C HIS A 302 15.25 42.24 18.87
N ASP A 303 16.40 42.24 19.55
CA ASP A 303 17.64 41.66 19.03
C ASP A 303 17.83 40.24 19.57
N LYS A 304 18.52 39.40 18.80
CA LYS A 304 18.90 38.04 19.21
C LYS A 304 20.36 38.03 19.67
N LEU A 305 20.58 37.97 20.98
CA LEU A 305 21.91 37.95 21.60
C LEU A 305 22.10 36.62 22.35
N GLU A 306 23.15 35.87 21.97
CA GLU A 306 23.47 34.55 22.55
C GLU A 306 22.28 33.58 22.60
N GLY A 307 21.42 33.61 21.58
CA GLY A 307 20.23 32.77 21.48
C GLY A 307 19.02 33.26 22.29
N LYS A 308 19.14 34.37 23.03
CA LYS A 308 18.02 35.01 23.75
C LYS A 308 17.52 36.25 23.01
N TRP A 309 16.21 36.43 23.01
CA TRP A 309 15.58 37.64 22.48
C TRP A 309 15.57 38.73 23.55
N ILE A 310 16.19 39.86 23.25
CA ILE A 310 16.30 41.02 24.15
C ILE A 310 15.63 42.21 23.48
N LYS A 311 14.73 42.88 24.20
CA LYS A 311 14.01 44.05 23.67
C LYS A 311 14.99 45.20 23.40
N ARG A 312 14.88 45.81 22.23
CA ARG A 312 15.66 46.97 21.81
C ARG A 312 15.37 48.20 22.67
N ALA A 313 16.39 49.02 22.88
CA ALA A 313 16.24 50.31 23.56
C ALA A 313 15.45 51.32 22.70
N ASP A 314 15.59 51.23 21.37
CA ASP A 314 14.92 52.02 20.34
C ASP A 314 13.74 51.26 19.68
N ALA A 315 13.16 50.29 20.40
CA ALA A 315 12.08 49.46 19.86
C ALA A 315 10.90 50.31 19.37
N VAL A 316 10.56 50.18 18.08
CA VAL A 316 9.39 50.82 17.49
C VAL A 316 8.14 49.98 17.83
N PRO A 317 7.12 50.55 18.48
CA PRO A 317 5.89 49.82 18.79
C PRO A 317 5.13 49.49 17.51
N SER A 318 4.25 48.48 17.59
CA SER A 318 3.34 48.18 16.49
C SER A 318 2.40 49.35 16.21
N THR A 319 2.11 49.62 14.94
CA THR A 319 1.19 50.69 14.55
C THR A 319 -0.26 50.28 14.83
N PRO A 320 -1.21 51.24 14.95
CA PRO A 320 -2.63 50.91 15.05
C PRO A 320 -3.14 50.09 13.85
N GLU A 321 -2.61 50.33 12.65
CA GLU A 321 -2.93 49.60 11.43
C GLU A 321 -2.46 48.15 11.49
N GLU A 322 -1.22 47.91 11.91
CA GLU A 322 -0.67 46.57 12.13
C GLU A 322 -1.47 45.80 13.19
N CYS A 323 -1.85 46.47 14.28
CA CYS A 323 -2.70 45.88 15.33
C CYS A 323 -4.08 45.49 14.76
N ALA A 324 -4.69 46.37 13.97
CA ALA A 324 -5.98 46.12 13.34
C ALA A 324 -5.90 44.95 12.33
N GLN A 325 -4.81 44.89 11.55
CA GLN A 325 -4.58 43.82 10.58
C GLN A 325 -4.37 42.46 11.26
N LEU A 326 -3.57 42.40 12.34
CA LEU A 326 -3.43 41.18 13.15
C LEU A 326 -4.76 40.72 13.74
N LEU A 327 -5.59 41.63 14.23
CA LEU A 327 -6.93 41.32 14.73
C LEU A 327 -7.83 40.78 13.61
N ALA A 328 -7.76 41.38 12.42
CA ALA A 328 -8.51 40.91 11.25
C ALA A 328 -8.09 39.49 10.85
N TYR A 329 -6.79 39.20 10.75
CA TYR A 329 -6.31 37.85 10.46
C TYR A 329 -6.71 36.85 11.54
N ARG A 330 -6.62 37.20 12.84
CA ARG A 330 -7.06 36.32 13.93
C ARG A 330 -8.57 36.03 13.87
N LYS A 331 -9.38 37.00 13.47
CA LYS A 331 -10.82 36.82 13.27
C LYS A 331 -11.09 35.90 12.07
N GLN A 332 -10.48 36.18 10.92
CA GLN A 332 -10.62 35.39 9.70
C GLN A 332 -10.16 33.94 9.92
N TYR A 333 -9.05 33.72 10.62
CA TYR A 333 -8.55 32.39 10.96
C TYR A 333 -9.60 31.57 11.73
N LYS A 334 -10.24 32.16 12.75
CA LYS A 334 -11.31 31.51 13.52
C LYS A 334 -12.58 31.26 12.71
N GLU A 335 -12.89 32.11 11.74
CA GLU A 335 -14.02 31.92 10.83
C GLU A 335 -13.74 30.73 9.90
N LEU A 336 -12.56 30.67 9.29
CA LEU A 336 -12.11 29.57 8.45
C LEU A 336 -12.05 28.23 9.22
N GLU A 337 -11.60 28.21 10.48
CA GLU A 337 -11.65 27.01 11.33
C GLU A 337 -13.08 26.45 11.45
N LYS A 338 -14.08 27.32 11.62
CA LYS A 338 -15.48 26.92 11.70
C LYS A 338 -16.01 26.44 10.35
N GLU A 339 -15.65 27.13 9.27
CA GLU A 339 -16.03 26.73 7.91
C GLU A 339 -15.49 25.35 7.55
N ILE A 340 -14.25 25.02 7.94
CA ILE A 340 -13.67 23.68 7.74
C ILE A 340 -14.48 22.61 8.46
N VAL A 341 -14.94 22.86 9.68
CA VAL A 341 -15.80 21.91 10.42
C VAL A 341 -17.11 21.70 9.66
N VAL A 342 -17.78 22.78 9.26
CA VAL A 342 -19.03 22.70 8.49
C VAL A 342 -18.84 21.97 7.17
N ALA A 343 -17.74 22.24 6.46
CA ALA A 343 -17.44 21.58 5.18
C ALA A 343 -17.15 20.08 5.38
N LYS A 344 -16.46 19.69 6.46
CA LYS A 344 -16.23 18.27 6.81
C LYS A 344 -17.54 17.57 7.18
N ASP A 345 -18.38 18.21 7.99
CA ASP A 345 -19.69 17.67 8.36
C ASP A 345 -20.59 17.48 7.12
N ALA A 346 -20.49 18.39 6.13
CA ALA A 346 -21.21 18.26 4.87
C ALA A 346 -20.71 17.07 4.03
N VAL A 347 -19.39 16.80 4.02
CA VAL A 347 -18.84 15.58 3.39
C VAL A 347 -19.39 14.34 4.08
N GLU A 348 -19.35 14.27 5.41
CA GLU A 348 -19.85 13.11 6.16
C GLU A 348 -21.35 12.89 5.91
N ALA A 349 -22.16 13.94 5.95
CA ALA A 349 -23.58 13.86 5.66
C ALA A 349 -23.86 13.38 4.22
N ALA A 350 -23.10 13.84 3.23
CA ALA A 350 -23.23 13.39 1.85
C ALA A 350 -22.77 11.94 1.65
N MET A 351 -21.78 11.49 2.41
CA MET A 351 -21.33 10.09 2.41
C MET A 351 -22.41 9.16 2.99
N ASP A 352 -23.06 9.57 4.09
CA ASP A 352 -24.09 8.78 4.77
C ASP A 352 -25.42 8.71 3.98
N GLN A 353 -25.77 9.79 3.28
CA GLN A 353 -27.01 9.89 2.49
C GLN A 353 -26.83 9.40 1.04
N GLY A 354 -25.58 9.21 0.60
CA GLY A 354 -25.24 8.84 -0.76
C GLY A 354 -25.63 7.41 -1.12
N VAL A 355 -25.40 7.05 -2.39
CA VAL A 355 -25.63 5.70 -2.89
C VAL A 355 -24.78 4.69 -2.11
N GLU A 356 -25.38 3.55 -1.73
CA GLU A 356 -24.69 2.50 -0.99
C GLU A 356 -23.36 2.12 -1.67
N GLY A 357 -22.28 2.06 -0.87
CA GLY A 357 -20.93 1.75 -1.35
C GLY A 357 -20.03 2.97 -1.52
N LEU A 358 -20.56 4.18 -1.44
CA LEU A 358 -19.77 5.40 -1.43
C LEU A 358 -18.68 5.34 -0.34
N GLY A 359 -17.44 5.72 -0.68
CA GLY A 359 -16.26 5.57 0.19
C GLY A 359 -15.66 4.18 0.25
N GLY A 360 -16.25 3.19 -0.43
CA GLY A 360 -15.69 1.86 -0.56
C GLY A 360 -14.38 1.85 -1.32
N HIS A 361 -13.41 1.08 -0.84
CA HIS A 361 -12.09 0.98 -1.46
C HIS A 361 -11.76 -0.45 -1.88
N LEU A 362 -11.18 -0.60 -3.07
CA LEU A 362 -10.40 -1.78 -3.45
C LEU A 362 -8.94 -1.36 -3.66
N VAL A 363 -8.03 -2.04 -2.98
CA VAL A 363 -6.60 -1.74 -3.05
C VAL A 363 -5.85 -2.99 -3.51
N PHE A 364 -5.15 -2.87 -4.63
CA PHE A 364 -4.35 -3.94 -5.22
C PHE A 364 -2.88 -3.56 -5.15
N VAL A 365 -2.08 -4.43 -4.52
CA VAL A 365 -0.66 -4.17 -4.27
C VAL A 365 0.19 -5.28 -4.89
N ASP A 366 1.08 -4.90 -5.80
CA ASP A 366 2.09 -5.77 -6.38
C ASP A 366 3.43 -5.44 -5.72
N LEU A 367 3.86 -6.26 -4.75
CA LEU A 367 5.10 -6.03 -4.04
C LEU A 367 6.32 -6.45 -4.88
N ALA A 368 7.45 -5.78 -4.66
CA ALA A 368 8.74 -6.17 -5.20
C ALA A 368 9.16 -7.59 -4.72
N GLY A 369 10.08 -8.22 -5.46
CA GLY A 369 10.58 -9.56 -5.15
C GLY A 369 11.38 -9.62 -3.84
N SER A 370 11.11 -10.64 -3.02
CA SER A 370 11.68 -10.81 -1.68
C SER A 370 13.13 -11.32 -1.63
N GLU A 371 13.76 -11.65 -2.75
CA GLU A 371 15.05 -12.35 -2.81
C GLU A 371 16.28 -11.49 -3.06
N HIS A 372 16.17 -10.16 -2.98
CA HIS A 372 17.26 -9.28 -3.42
C HIS A 372 18.50 -9.26 -2.49
N ALA A 373 18.59 -10.18 -1.53
CA ALA A 373 19.80 -10.50 -0.78
C ALA A 373 20.68 -11.57 -1.48
N GLY A 374 20.81 -11.51 -2.81
CA GLY A 374 21.77 -12.33 -3.55
C GLY A 374 23.12 -11.64 -3.65
N ARG A 375 24.16 -12.25 -3.02
CA ARG A 375 25.58 -12.08 -3.37
C ARG A 375 25.76 -12.15 -4.89
N VAL A 376 26.88 -11.63 -5.39
CA VAL A 376 27.37 -11.77 -6.77
C VAL A 376 27.32 -13.24 -7.19
N THR A 377 26.19 -13.73 -7.70
CA THR A 377 26.04 -15.15 -8.08
C THR A 377 26.34 -15.38 -9.55
N ASP A 378 26.51 -14.32 -10.34
CA ASP A 378 26.73 -14.46 -11.79
C ASP A 378 27.98 -13.70 -12.29
N GLY A 379 28.89 -13.29 -11.40
CA GLY A 379 30.08 -12.50 -11.78
C GLY A 379 29.78 -11.08 -12.29
N ILE A 380 28.51 -10.69 -12.38
CA ILE A 380 28.07 -9.35 -12.75
C ILE A 380 28.17 -8.45 -11.50
N GLN A 381 29.04 -7.43 -11.57
CA GLN A 381 29.05 -6.36 -10.58
C GLN A 381 27.74 -5.58 -10.68
N LYS A 382 26.88 -5.70 -9.66
CA LYS A 382 25.72 -4.82 -9.50
C LYS A 382 26.19 -3.39 -9.34
N THR A 383 25.55 -2.45 -10.04
CA THR A 383 25.84 -1.02 -9.86
C THR A 383 25.49 -0.58 -8.44
N GLU A 384 26.04 0.55 -7.98
CA GLU A 384 25.71 1.10 -6.66
C GLU A 384 24.21 1.37 -6.50
N GLU A 385 23.56 1.82 -7.57
CA GLU A 385 22.12 2.05 -7.66
C GLU A 385 21.33 0.74 -7.45
N GLU A 386 21.70 -0.33 -8.15
CA GLU A 386 21.04 -1.63 -8.00
C GLU A 386 21.20 -2.22 -6.60
N GLN A 387 22.37 -2.00 -5.98
CA GLN A 387 22.59 -2.44 -4.61
C GLN A 387 21.74 -1.63 -3.63
N GLN A 388 21.57 -0.32 -3.87
CA GLN A 388 20.71 0.54 -3.07
C GLN A 388 19.23 0.16 -3.20
N GLU A 389 18.76 -0.11 -4.41
CA GLU A 389 17.41 -0.66 -4.67
C GLU A 389 17.18 -1.96 -3.89
N CYS A 390 18.13 -2.91 -3.98
CA CYS A 390 18.05 -4.17 -3.24
C CYS A 390 17.93 -3.96 -1.73
N ARG A 391 18.69 -3.00 -1.16
CA ARG A 391 18.62 -2.65 0.27
C ARG A 391 17.24 -2.10 0.64
N GLU A 392 16.70 -1.17 -0.14
CA GLU A 392 15.39 -0.55 0.16
C GLU A 392 14.21 -1.54 0.00
N ILE A 393 14.25 -2.43 -0.99
CA ILE A 393 13.27 -3.52 -1.13
C ILE A 393 13.30 -4.42 0.13
N ASN A 394 14.48 -4.85 0.56
CA ASN A 394 14.61 -5.71 1.73
C ASN A 394 14.19 -5.00 3.02
N LYS A 395 14.50 -3.71 3.16
CA LYS A 395 14.09 -2.89 4.31
C LYS A 395 12.56 -2.80 4.38
N SER A 396 11.89 -2.45 3.27
CA SER A 396 10.43 -2.33 3.23
C SER A 396 9.71 -3.66 3.51
N LEU A 397 10.19 -4.77 2.94
CA LEU A 397 9.62 -6.11 3.21
C LEU A 397 9.91 -6.61 4.64
N SER A 398 11.07 -6.25 5.21
CA SER A 398 11.41 -6.58 6.60
C SER A 398 10.54 -5.80 7.60
N ALA A 399 10.31 -4.50 7.33
CA ALA A 399 9.36 -3.69 8.09
C ALA A 399 7.95 -4.27 8.03
N LEU A 400 7.50 -4.70 6.85
CA LEU A 400 6.20 -5.36 6.68
C LEU A 400 6.11 -6.65 7.50
N ARG A 401 7.18 -7.46 7.51
CA ARG A 401 7.28 -8.64 8.39
C ARG A 401 7.16 -8.27 9.87
N ALA A 402 7.83 -7.20 10.29
CA ALA A 402 7.80 -6.73 11.67
C ALA A 402 6.39 -6.30 12.08
N CYS A 403 5.65 -5.63 11.19
CA CYS A 403 4.25 -5.25 11.42
C CYS A 403 3.37 -6.48 11.67
N PHE A 404 3.44 -7.51 10.82
CA PHE A 404 2.64 -8.73 11.03
C PHE A 404 3.06 -9.51 12.27
N ARG A 405 4.35 -9.56 12.62
CA ARG A 405 4.80 -10.15 13.89
C ARG A 405 4.24 -9.41 15.10
N ALA A 406 4.28 -8.08 15.07
CA ALA A 406 3.74 -7.26 16.15
C ALA A 406 2.24 -7.52 16.30
N GLN A 407 1.49 -7.59 15.19
CA GLN A 407 0.08 -7.95 15.19
C GLN A 407 -0.16 -9.37 15.73
N ALA A 408 0.62 -10.36 15.29
CA ALA A 408 0.58 -11.75 15.76
C ALA A 408 0.78 -11.86 17.28
N MET A 409 1.61 -10.98 17.85
CA MET A 409 1.87 -10.89 19.29
C MET A 409 0.86 -10.01 20.05
N GLY A 410 -0.18 -9.50 19.38
CA GLY A 410 -1.17 -8.59 19.99
C GLY A 410 -0.63 -7.20 20.32
N LEU A 411 0.55 -6.84 19.81
CA LEU A 411 1.17 -5.53 20.06
C LEU A 411 0.49 -4.46 19.19
N GLN A 412 -0.08 -3.44 19.83
CA GLN A 412 -0.70 -2.29 19.15
C GLN A 412 0.32 -1.21 18.74
N SER A 413 1.60 -1.57 18.58
CA SER A 413 2.64 -0.56 18.33
C SER A 413 2.50 0.07 16.94
N LEU A 414 2.25 1.37 16.89
CA LEU A 414 2.23 2.13 15.63
C LEU A 414 3.64 2.39 15.08
N SER A 415 4.69 2.14 15.86
CA SER A 415 6.07 2.45 15.46
C SER A 415 6.54 1.61 14.28
N CYS A 416 6.14 0.34 14.18
CA CYS A 416 6.58 -0.57 13.13
C CYS A 416 6.13 -0.10 11.73
N TYR A 417 4.98 0.57 11.64
CA TYR A 417 4.48 1.07 10.36
C TYR A 417 5.29 2.26 9.84
N ARG A 418 6.04 2.97 10.71
CA ARG A 418 6.86 4.12 10.32
C ARG A 418 8.24 3.73 9.79
N GLU A 419 8.63 2.46 9.88
CA GLU A 419 9.96 1.99 9.44
C GLU A 419 10.16 2.05 7.91
N SER A 420 9.07 2.04 7.14
CA SER A 420 9.11 2.20 5.69
C SER A 420 7.87 2.93 5.16
N LYS A 421 8.00 3.59 4.00
CA LYS A 421 6.86 4.23 3.33
C LYS A 421 5.80 3.23 2.88
N LEU A 422 6.21 2.00 2.54
CA LEU A 422 5.31 0.90 2.20
C LEU A 422 4.42 0.56 3.40
N THR A 423 5.01 0.27 4.55
CA THR A 423 4.26 -0.08 5.75
C THR A 423 3.39 1.07 6.23
N LEU A 424 3.84 2.32 6.08
CA LEU A 424 3.05 3.48 6.45
C LEU A 424 1.83 3.62 5.53
N ALA A 425 2.02 3.53 4.22
CA ALA A 425 0.94 3.59 3.22
C ALA A 425 -0.08 2.44 3.37
N LEU A 426 0.38 1.25 3.75
CA LEU A 426 -0.49 0.10 3.97
C LEU A 426 -1.09 0.02 5.38
N ARG A 427 -0.65 0.87 6.32
CA ARG A 427 -1.03 0.77 7.74
C ARG A 427 -2.53 0.64 7.95
N ASP A 428 -3.31 1.51 7.34
CA ASP A 428 -4.77 1.56 7.55
C ASP A 428 -5.48 0.38 6.88
N HIS A 429 -4.85 -0.27 5.90
CA HIS A 429 -5.33 -1.49 5.25
C HIS A 429 -4.98 -2.74 6.06
N LEU A 430 -3.79 -2.78 6.67
CA LEU A 430 -3.30 -3.94 7.41
C LEU A 430 -3.89 -4.05 8.82
N ARG A 431 -4.39 -2.95 9.38
CA ARG A 431 -5.08 -2.94 10.67
C ARG A 431 -6.54 -3.30 10.45
N SER A 432 -7.05 -4.30 11.17
CA SER A 432 -8.48 -4.70 11.13
C SER A 432 -9.44 -3.69 11.78
N HIS A 433 -8.95 -2.49 12.13
CA HIS A 433 -9.78 -1.43 12.70
C HIS A 433 -10.47 -0.68 11.55
N GLY A 434 -11.78 -0.50 11.63
CA GLY A 434 -12.56 0.19 10.58
C GLY A 434 -13.20 -0.73 9.53
N GLY A 435 -13.22 -2.04 9.76
CA GLY A 435 -13.93 -2.98 8.88
C GLY A 435 -13.20 -3.28 7.56
N SER A 436 -11.89 -3.00 7.49
CA SER A 436 -11.06 -3.44 6.37
C SER A 436 -10.92 -4.96 6.33
N HIS A 437 -10.92 -5.52 5.13
CA HIS A 437 -10.62 -6.93 4.89
C HIS A 437 -9.39 -7.02 3.99
N THR A 438 -8.37 -7.72 4.44
CA THR A 438 -7.09 -7.81 3.75
C THR A 438 -6.75 -9.24 3.40
N ILE A 439 -6.29 -9.45 2.17
CA ILE A 439 -5.83 -10.71 1.63
C ILE A 439 -4.35 -10.61 1.26
N MET A 440 -3.58 -11.59 1.69
CA MET A 440 -2.24 -11.86 1.19
C MET A 440 -2.30 -12.99 0.16
N ILE A 441 -1.76 -12.75 -1.03
CA ILE A 441 -1.47 -13.78 -2.03
C ILE A 441 0.01 -14.14 -1.95
N ALA A 442 0.32 -15.31 -1.40
CA ALA A 442 1.68 -15.87 -1.40
C ALA A 442 1.94 -16.60 -2.72
N ALA A 443 2.59 -15.92 -3.66
CA ALA A 443 2.93 -16.45 -4.98
C ALA A 443 4.27 -17.21 -4.93
N ILE A 444 4.26 -18.49 -5.31
CA ILE A 444 5.44 -19.38 -5.24
C ILE A 444 5.73 -20.07 -6.59
N SER A 445 7.02 -20.33 -6.86
CA SER A 445 7.46 -21.18 -7.98
C SER A 445 7.48 -22.65 -7.56
N PRO A 446 7.07 -23.57 -8.46
CA PRO A 446 7.24 -24.99 -8.27
C PRO A 446 8.66 -25.49 -8.57
N SER A 447 9.57 -24.67 -9.12
CA SER A 447 10.93 -25.11 -9.47
C SER A 447 11.78 -25.44 -8.24
N SER A 448 12.46 -26.59 -8.28
CA SER A 448 13.45 -27.01 -7.28
C SER A 448 14.61 -26.02 -7.13
N TYR A 449 14.97 -25.31 -8.20
CA TYR A 449 16.01 -24.27 -8.17
C TYR A 449 15.59 -23.10 -7.25
N HIS A 450 14.29 -22.85 -7.11
CA HIS A 450 13.74 -21.80 -6.25
C HIS A 450 13.28 -22.29 -4.87
N VAL A 451 13.60 -23.54 -4.48
CA VAL A 451 13.10 -24.17 -3.23
C VAL A 451 13.31 -23.31 -1.98
N THR A 452 14.49 -22.69 -1.83
CA THR A 452 14.80 -21.81 -0.68
C THR A 452 13.89 -20.57 -0.66
N LYS A 453 13.63 -19.98 -1.84
CA LYS A 453 12.74 -18.81 -1.98
C LYS A 453 11.28 -19.19 -1.69
N THR A 454 10.85 -20.37 -2.15
CA THR A 454 9.52 -20.94 -1.85
C THR A 454 9.35 -21.17 -0.35
N ILE A 455 10.35 -21.75 0.32
CA ILE A 455 10.36 -21.93 1.79
C ILE A 455 10.21 -20.58 2.50
N HIS A 456 11.00 -19.56 2.15
CA HIS A 456 10.90 -18.25 2.80
C HIS A 456 9.53 -17.60 2.60
N THR A 457 8.94 -17.74 1.41
CA THR A 457 7.61 -17.20 1.11
C THR A 457 6.53 -17.89 1.96
N LEU A 458 6.60 -19.22 2.09
CA LEU A 458 5.65 -19.99 2.89
C LEU A 458 5.83 -19.78 4.40
N GLN A 459 7.07 -19.62 4.89
CA GLN A 459 7.33 -19.21 6.27
C GLN A 459 6.68 -17.87 6.60
N TYR A 460 6.75 -16.93 5.67
CA TYR A 460 6.11 -15.63 5.83
C TYR A 460 4.58 -15.76 5.79
N ALA A 461 4.05 -16.51 4.83
CA ALA A 461 2.61 -16.77 4.71
C ALA A 461 2.02 -17.40 5.98
N GLN A 462 2.69 -18.43 6.53
CA GLN A 462 2.28 -19.07 7.78
C GLN A 462 2.25 -18.07 8.95
N LEU A 463 3.29 -17.23 9.06
CA LEU A 463 3.39 -16.22 10.11
C LEU A 463 2.23 -15.20 10.03
N VAL A 464 1.88 -14.76 8.82
CA VAL A 464 0.75 -13.83 8.61
C VAL A 464 -0.59 -14.50 8.91
N GLY A 465 -0.71 -15.79 8.58
CA GLY A 465 -1.93 -16.57 8.79
C GLY A 465 -2.12 -17.04 10.23
N GLU A 466 -1.14 -16.91 11.11
CA GLU A 466 -1.22 -17.33 12.50
C GLU A 466 -2.31 -16.52 13.25
N LYS A 467 -3.16 -17.19 14.03
CA LYS A 467 -4.18 -16.50 14.84
C LYS A 467 -3.50 -15.85 16.05
N VAL A 468 -3.86 -14.59 16.33
CA VAL A 468 -3.52 -13.89 17.58
C VAL A 468 -4.28 -14.50 18.75
#